data_AF-A0AAV9IKV5-F1
#
_entry.id   AF-A0AAV9IKV5-F1
#
_cell.length_a   1.000
_cell.length_b   1.000
_cell.length_c   1.000
_cell.angle_alpha   90.00
_cell.angle_beta   90.00
_cell.angle_gamma   90.00
#
_symmetry.space_group_name_H-M   'P 1'
#
loop_
_entity.id
_entity.type
_entity.pdbx_description
1 polymer ?
#
loop_
_entity_poly.entity_id
_entity_poly.type
_entity_poly.pdbx_seq_one_letter_code
_entity_poly.pdbx_strand_id
1 'polypeptide(L)'
;MAFVVQSSQVTKRLAVFKGFTGKTLCCPCSIRRRSYLSLRSHLGWEQHIKVAEEAIGTSSNPLVIQRVADYFKTLGIPENVEKYGHPVMMAIMIAFLGGATAYYGWMGRLNPDKKKGVSQKAFHANLATVFWLLAFAGASGGTLSVAMQGYPVWKSPHALSALAVLLGLTANAWIAFSGFGNTPATRQNGRKVHAYLGTAVMALLLVHSALGFSILQH
;
A
#
# COMPACT_ATOMS: atom_id res chain seq x y z
N MET A 1 -13.28 16.20 32.58
CA MET A 1 -14.72 15.88 32.66
C MET A 1 -15.00 14.83 31.60
N ALA A 2 -15.17 13.59 32.03
CA ALA A 2 -15.45 12.44 31.18
C ALA A 2 -16.97 12.26 31.09
N PHE A 3 -17.49 11.91 29.91
CA PHE A 3 -18.79 11.28 29.76
C PHE A 3 -18.66 10.08 28.82
N VAL A 4 -18.94 8.92 29.40
CA VAL A 4 -19.22 7.61 28.80
C VAL A 4 -20.72 7.40 28.91
N VAL A 5 -21.42 6.99 27.85
CA VAL A 5 -22.66 6.16 27.82
C VAL A 5 -22.83 5.70 26.35
N GLN A 6 -22.58 4.46 25.92
CA GLN A 6 -23.26 3.17 26.13
C GLN A 6 -24.45 2.89 25.17
N SER A 7 -24.16 1.94 24.25
CA SER A 7 -24.97 0.89 23.62
C SER A 7 -26.46 0.73 24.00
N SER A 8 -27.30 0.46 23.00
CA SER A 8 -28.33 -0.59 23.12
C SER A 8 -28.65 -1.28 21.78
N GLN A 9 -28.68 -2.61 21.86
CA GLN A 9 -29.11 -3.58 20.85
C GLN A 9 -30.65 -3.67 20.86
N VAL A 10 -31.27 -3.85 19.69
CA VAL A 10 -32.68 -4.28 19.61
C VAL A 10 -32.79 -5.52 18.72
N THR A 11 -32.76 -6.67 19.37
CA THR A 11 -33.24 -7.94 18.88
C THR A 11 -34.76 -8.00 18.97
N LYS A 12 -35.45 -8.43 17.90
CA LYS A 12 -36.79 -9.05 18.01
C LYS A 12 -36.84 -10.35 17.20
N ARG A 13 -37.11 -11.44 17.91
CA ARG A 13 -37.51 -12.77 17.43
C ARG A 13 -39.02 -12.96 17.65
N LEU A 14 -39.56 -13.97 16.95
CA LEU A 14 -40.88 -14.65 17.08
C LEU A 14 -42.00 -14.00 16.22
N ALA A 15 -42.84 -14.73 15.48
CA ALA A 15 -43.39 -16.08 15.62
C ALA A 15 -43.63 -16.72 14.21
N VAL A 16 -43.37 -18.01 13.97
CA VAL A 16 -44.28 -19.16 14.12
C VAL A 16 -45.70 -18.91 13.57
N PHE A 17 -45.97 -19.42 12.38
CA PHE A 17 -47.32 -19.72 11.90
C PHE A 17 -47.40 -21.20 11.49
N LYS A 18 -48.22 -21.96 12.23
CA LYS A 18 -48.68 -23.30 11.88
C LYS A 18 -49.94 -23.18 11.02
N GLY A 19 -50.05 -24.05 10.03
CA GLY A 19 -51.33 -24.64 9.60
C GLY A 19 -52.07 -23.92 8.48
N PHE A 20 -51.94 -24.45 7.25
CA PHE A 20 -53.03 -24.40 6.29
C PHE A 20 -53.13 -25.75 5.57
N THR A 21 -54.10 -26.54 6.00
CA THR A 21 -54.62 -27.73 5.34
C THR A 21 -55.61 -27.31 4.27
N GLY A 22 -55.46 -27.81 3.04
CA GLY A 22 -56.48 -27.60 1.99
C GLY A 22 -56.01 -28.12 0.63
N LYS A 23 -56.71 -29.13 0.13
CA LYS A 23 -56.42 -29.89 -1.08
C LYS A 23 -56.68 -29.10 -2.38
N THR A 24 -55.95 -29.54 -3.42
CA THR A 24 -56.28 -29.53 -4.86
C THR A 24 -56.46 -28.19 -5.59
N LEU A 25 -55.53 -27.90 -6.50
CA LEU A 25 -55.85 -27.72 -7.93
C LEU A 25 -54.59 -27.81 -8.79
N CYS A 26 -54.73 -28.59 -9.86
CA CYS A 26 -53.73 -28.96 -10.85
C CYS A 26 -53.20 -27.76 -11.65
N CYS A 27 -51.89 -27.74 -11.91
CA CYS A 27 -51.30 -27.25 -13.16
C CYS A 27 -49.81 -27.69 -13.21
N PRO A 28 -49.40 -28.57 -14.15
CA PRO A 28 -47.99 -28.91 -14.32
C PRO A 28 -47.33 -27.80 -15.12
N CYS A 29 -46.96 -26.69 -14.47
CA CYS A 29 -46.06 -25.72 -15.09
C CYS A 29 -44.62 -26.21 -14.92
N SER A 30 -44.26 -27.30 -15.61
CA SER A 30 -42.88 -27.75 -15.76
C SER A 30 -42.16 -26.88 -16.80
N ILE A 31 -42.10 -25.58 -16.58
CA ILE A 31 -41.28 -24.68 -17.40
C ILE A 31 -39.89 -24.63 -16.79
N ARG A 32 -39.05 -25.52 -17.34
CA ARG A 32 -37.70 -25.18 -17.82
C ARG A 32 -36.74 -24.52 -16.80
N ARG A 33 -36.51 -25.16 -15.65
CA ARG A 33 -35.29 -24.97 -14.82
C ARG A 33 -34.15 -25.93 -15.15
N ARG A 34 -34.26 -26.71 -16.24
CA ARG A 34 -33.27 -27.76 -16.59
C ARG A 34 -32.19 -27.29 -17.58
N SER A 35 -32.38 -26.14 -18.22
CA SER A 35 -31.49 -25.69 -19.30
C SER A 35 -30.25 -24.92 -18.81
N TYR A 36 -30.27 -24.33 -17.61
CA TYR A 36 -29.09 -23.62 -17.09
C TYR A 36 -28.00 -24.55 -16.56
N LEU A 37 -28.37 -25.68 -15.93
CA LEU A 37 -27.39 -26.65 -15.44
C LEU A 37 -26.69 -27.41 -16.58
N SER A 38 -27.41 -27.71 -17.66
CA SER A 38 -26.88 -28.44 -18.82
C SER A 38 -25.99 -27.55 -19.72
N LEU A 39 -26.27 -26.25 -19.84
CA LEU A 39 -25.38 -25.34 -20.59
C LEU A 39 -24.03 -25.13 -19.87
N ARG A 40 -24.01 -25.19 -18.54
CA ARG A 40 -22.79 -25.00 -17.73
C ARG A 40 -21.79 -26.15 -17.91
N SER A 41 -22.27 -27.39 -18.07
CA SER A 41 -21.42 -28.57 -18.25
C SER A 41 -20.89 -28.72 -19.68
N HIS A 42 -21.60 -28.26 -20.70
CA HIS A 42 -21.18 -28.40 -22.11
C HIS A 42 -20.11 -27.41 -22.56
N LEU A 43 -19.96 -26.30 -21.86
CA LEU A 43 -19.03 -25.23 -22.22
C LEU A 43 -17.74 -25.21 -21.37
N GLY A 44 -17.50 -26.25 -20.55
CA GLY A 44 -16.27 -26.37 -19.74
C GLY A 44 -16.13 -25.34 -18.60
N TRP A 45 -17.15 -24.51 -18.35
CA TRP A 45 -17.07 -23.43 -17.34
C TRP A 45 -16.83 -23.93 -15.91
N GLU A 46 -17.20 -25.17 -15.57
CA GLU A 46 -16.91 -25.76 -14.26
C GLU A 46 -15.39 -25.85 -13.99
N GLN A 47 -14.58 -26.19 -14.99
CA GLN A 47 -13.12 -26.24 -14.83
C GLN A 47 -12.51 -24.85 -14.75
N HIS A 48 -12.98 -23.91 -15.57
CA HIS A 48 -12.51 -22.52 -15.50
C HIS A 48 -12.88 -21.83 -14.18
N ILE A 49 -14.05 -22.15 -13.61
CA ILE A 49 -14.47 -21.64 -12.30
C ILE A 49 -13.62 -22.26 -11.20
N LYS A 50 -13.35 -23.57 -11.21
CA LYS A 50 -12.49 -24.20 -10.22
C LYS A 50 -11.05 -23.69 -10.26
N VAL A 51 -10.48 -23.53 -11.46
CA VAL A 51 -9.14 -22.94 -11.63
C VAL A 51 -9.12 -21.48 -11.18
N ALA A 52 -10.16 -20.70 -11.49
CA ALA A 52 -10.27 -19.33 -11.00
C ALA A 52 -10.42 -19.27 -9.48
N GLU A 53 -11.21 -20.16 -8.87
CA GLU A 53 -11.46 -20.23 -7.43
C GLU A 53 -10.25 -20.77 -6.66
N GLU A 54 -9.44 -21.64 -7.26
CA GLU A 54 -8.16 -22.11 -6.72
C GLU A 54 -7.05 -21.05 -6.87
N ALA A 55 -7.02 -20.30 -7.98
CA ALA A 55 -6.12 -19.17 -8.17
C ALA A 55 -6.46 -17.97 -7.27
N ILE A 56 -7.76 -17.71 -7.03
CA ILE A 56 -8.24 -16.69 -6.10
C ILE A 56 -8.11 -17.16 -4.65
N GLY A 57 -8.33 -18.46 -4.39
CA GLY A 57 -8.29 -19.06 -3.06
C GLY A 57 -6.89 -19.28 -2.50
N THR A 58 -5.86 -19.32 -3.36
CA THR A 58 -4.45 -19.44 -2.95
C THR A 58 -3.79 -18.10 -2.66
N SER A 59 -4.24 -16.99 -3.24
CA SER A 59 -3.64 -15.69 -2.99
C SER A 59 -4.27 -15.02 -1.76
N SER A 60 -3.48 -14.86 -0.70
CA SER A 60 -3.83 -13.99 0.44
C SER A 60 -3.79 -12.49 0.10
N ASN A 61 -3.54 -12.15 -1.17
CA ASN A 61 -3.35 -10.80 -1.68
C ASN A 61 -4.63 -10.25 -2.34
N PRO A 62 -4.80 -8.91 -2.38
CA PRO A 62 -5.87 -8.30 -3.16
C PRO A 62 -5.83 -8.69 -4.64
N LEU A 63 -6.99 -8.99 -5.23
CA LEU A 63 -7.14 -9.48 -6.62
C LEU A 63 -6.38 -8.64 -7.67
N VAL A 64 -6.36 -7.32 -7.51
CA VAL A 64 -5.69 -6.41 -8.46
C VAL A 64 -4.17 -6.62 -8.43
N ILE A 65 -3.58 -6.73 -7.23
CA ILE A 65 -2.13 -6.94 -7.09
C ILE A 65 -1.76 -8.33 -7.61
N GLN A 66 -2.57 -9.34 -7.29
CA GLN A 66 -2.32 -10.70 -7.75
C GLN A 66 -2.35 -10.79 -9.28
N ARG A 67 -3.34 -10.18 -9.94
CA ARG A 67 -3.41 -10.16 -11.41
C ARG A 67 -2.20 -9.50 -12.06
N VAL A 68 -1.68 -8.41 -11.48
CA VAL A 68 -0.46 -7.77 -11.97
C VAL A 68 0.74 -8.69 -11.75
N ALA A 69 0.87 -9.31 -10.58
CA ALA A 69 1.95 -10.25 -10.31
C ALA A 69 1.95 -11.45 -11.27
N ASP A 70 0.77 -12.03 -11.54
CA ASP A 70 0.61 -13.15 -12.46
C ASP A 70 1.02 -12.77 -13.89
N TYR A 71 0.71 -11.54 -14.33
CA TYR A 71 1.20 -11.03 -15.61
C TYR A 71 2.73 -10.94 -15.64
N PHE A 72 3.36 -10.38 -14.60
CA PHE A 72 4.81 -10.24 -14.55
C PHE A 72 5.55 -11.59 -14.47
N LYS A 73 4.94 -12.62 -13.87
CA LYS A 73 5.48 -13.99 -13.90
C LYS A 73 5.62 -14.55 -15.32
N THR A 74 4.74 -14.15 -16.25
CA THR A 74 4.83 -14.62 -17.65
C THR A 74 6.05 -14.10 -18.40
N LEU A 75 6.72 -13.06 -17.86
CA LEU A 75 7.91 -12.46 -18.47
C LEU A 75 9.19 -13.26 -18.22
N GLY A 76 9.13 -14.33 -17.41
CA GLY A 76 10.29 -15.18 -17.13
C GLY A 76 11.42 -14.44 -16.42
N ILE A 77 11.08 -13.51 -15.51
CA ILE A 77 12.07 -12.78 -14.72
C ILE A 77 12.79 -13.79 -13.83
N PRO A 78 14.14 -13.77 -13.79
CA PRO A 78 14.89 -14.72 -12.98
C PRO A 78 14.66 -14.45 -11.49
N GLU A 79 14.55 -15.53 -10.70
CA GLU A 79 14.25 -15.50 -9.25
C GLU A 79 15.17 -14.55 -8.47
N ASN A 80 16.45 -14.47 -8.82
CA ASN A 80 17.41 -13.57 -8.19
C ASN A 80 17.04 -12.08 -8.35
N VAL A 81 16.49 -11.70 -9.51
CA VAL A 81 16.06 -10.32 -9.75
C VAL A 81 14.77 -10.03 -8.99
N GLU A 82 13.86 -11.00 -8.89
CA GLU A 82 12.63 -10.85 -8.10
C GLU A 82 12.93 -10.70 -6.60
N LYS A 83 13.84 -11.52 -6.06
CA LYS A 83 14.22 -11.53 -4.64
C LYS A 83 15.09 -10.33 -4.25
N TYR A 84 16.11 -10.00 -5.06
CA TYR A 84 17.14 -9.01 -4.68
C TYR A 84 17.06 -7.69 -5.43
N GLY A 85 16.33 -7.60 -6.54
CA GLY A 85 16.27 -6.38 -7.36
C GLY A 85 15.77 -5.17 -6.58
N HIS A 86 14.62 -5.31 -5.90
CA HIS A 86 14.05 -4.24 -5.07
C HIS A 86 15.00 -3.79 -3.93
N PRO A 87 15.49 -4.66 -3.03
CA PRO A 87 16.30 -4.22 -1.90
C PRO A 87 17.64 -3.61 -2.32
N VAL A 88 18.29 -4.12 -3.37
CA VAL A 88 19.55 -3.55 -3.89
C VAL A 88 19.34 -2.14 -4.42
N MET A 89 18.31 -1.94 -5.26
CA MET A 89 18.00 -0.63 -5.81
C MET A 89 17.60 0.37 -4.72
N MET A 90 16.80 -0.07 -3.74
CA MET A 90 16.43 0.78 -2.62
C MET A 90 17.63 1.13 -1.74
N ALA A 91 18.54 0.20 -1.46
CA ALA A 91 19.74 0.48 -0.66
C ALA A 91 20.59 1.58 -1.30
N ILE A 92 20.85 1.49 -2.61
CA ILE A 92 21.60 2.51 -3.36
C ILE A 92 20.84 3.85 -3.33
N MET A 93 19.54 3.84 -3.63
CA MET A 93 18.73 5.06 -3.65
C MET A 93 18.72 5.76 -2.29
N ILE A 94 18.54 5.00 -1.20
CA ILE A 94 18.49 5.56 0.16
C ILE A 94 19.85 6.12 0.57
N ALA A 95 20.93 5.39 0.32
CA ALA A 95 22.28 5.81 0.70
C ALA A 95 22.72 7.09 -0.02
N PHE A 96 22.59 7.12 -1.35
CA PHE A 96 23.07 8.26 -2.15
C PHE A 96 22.05 9.37 -2.25
N LEU A 97 20.87 9.09 -2.80
CA LEU A 97 19.86 10.12 -3.06
C LEU A 97 19.16 10.56 -1.77
N GLY A 98 18.77 9.61 -0.91
CA GLY A 98 18.17 9.91 0.40
C GLY A 98 19.15 10.63 1.32
N GLY A 99 20.39 10.12 1.43
CA GLY A 99 21.48 10.75 2.18
C GLY A 99 21.78 12.17 1.71
N ALA A 100 21.97 12.38 0.40
CA ALA A 100 22.19 13.72 -0.16
C ALA A 100 21.00 14.65 0.08
N THR A 101 19.77 14.17 -0.08
CA THR A 101 18.55 14.96 0.18
C THR A 101 18.54 15.48 1.62
N ALA A 102 18.76 14.61 2.61
CA ALA A 102 18.80 14.99 4.02
C ALA A 102 19.95 15.96 4.32
N TYR A 103 21.14 15.66 3.80
CA TYR A 103 22.34 16.48 3.99
C TYR A 103 22.16 17.91 3.48
N TYR A 104 21.72 18.10 2.23
CA TYR A 104 21.53 19.42 1.66
C TYR A 104 20.37 20.20 2.32
N GLY A 105 19.36 19.50 2.84
CA GLY A 105 18.29 20.11 3.63
C GLY A 105 18.81 20.79 4.89
N TRP A 106 19.66 20.08 5.65
CA TRP A 106 20.30 20.62 6.86
C TRP A 106 21.36 21.68 6.56
N MET A 107 22.20 21.46 5.55
CA MET A 107 23.19 22.45 5.12
C MET A 107 22.53 23.77 4.74
N GLY A 108 21.47 23.75 3.92
CA GLY A 108 20.76 24.96 3.54
C GLY A 108 20.13 25.67 4.73
N ARG A 109 19.66 24.93 5.74
CA ARG A 109 19.07 25.50 6.97
C ARG A 109 20.10 26.20 7.84
N LEU A 110 21.27 25.59 8.04
CA LEU A 110 22.29 26.03 8.99
C LEU A 110 23.37 26.92 8.35
N ASN A 111 23.32 27.15 7.04
CA ASN A 111 24.33 27.94 6.35
C ASN A 111 24.39 29.40 6.86
N PRO A 112 25.57 29.89 7.31
CA PRO A 112 25.75 31.30 7.66
C PRO A 112 25.66 32.22 6.43
N ASP A 113 26.16 31.78 5.27
CA ASP A 113 26.04 32.50 4.00
C ASP A 113 24.64 32.28 3.42
N LYS A 114 23.83 33.34 3.43
CA LYS A 114 22.43 33.30 2.97
C LYS A 114 22.32 32.96 1.48
N LYS A 115 23.28 33.40 0.64
CA LYS A 115 23.24 33.13 -0.81
C LYS A 115 23.49 31.65 -1.08
N LYS A 116 24.51 31.07 -0.44
CA LYS A 116 24.78 29.63 -0.52
C LYS A 116 23.64 28.81 0.08
N GLY A 117 23.07 29.26 1.20
CA GLY A 117 21.93 28.60 1.84
C GLY A 117 20.67 28.52 0.97
N VAL A 118 20.40 29.54 0.14
CA VAL A 118 19.29 29.50 -0.84
C VAL A 118 19.55 28.47 -1.93
N SER A 119 20.76 28.45 -2.50
CA SER A 119 21.15 27.47 -3.51
C SER A 119 21.05 26.03 -3.00
N GLN A 120 21.51 25.76 -1.77
CA GLN A 120 21.41 24.44 -1.15
C GLN A 120 19.96 24.00 -0.90
N LYS A 121 19.06 24.91 -0.52
CA LYS A 121 17.63 24.61 -0.36
C LYS A 121 16.95 24.29 -1.69
N ALA A 122 17.31 25.02 -2.75
CA ALA A 122 16.80 24.74 -4.09
C ALA A 122 17.26 23.35 -4.56
N PHE A 123 18.53 23.01 -4.32
CA PHE A 123 19.05 21.69 -4.63
C PHE A 123 18.37 20.58 -3.81
N HIS A 124 18.19 20.78 -2.50
CA HIS A 124 17.41 19.89 -1.64
C HIS A 124 16.00 19.67 -2.18
N ALA A 125 15.29 20.71 -2.61
CA ALA A 125 13.93 20.58 -3.15
C ALA A 125 13.87 19.71 -4.43
N ASN A 126 14.86 19.85 -5.31
CA ASN A 126 14.97 19.01 -6.50
C ASN A 126 15.24 17.55 -6.13
N LEU A 127 16.22 17.31 -5.26
CA LEU A 127 16.54 15.95 -4.80
C LEU A 127 15.37 15.31 -4.07
N ALA A 128 14.68 16.06 -3.20
CA ALA A 128 13.53 15.57 -2.43
C ALA A 128 12.37 15.15 -3.33
N THR A 129 12.11 15.89 -4.41
CA THR A 129 11.08 15.53 -5.40
C THR A 129 11.41 14.20 -6.08
N VAL A 130 12.64 14.06 -6.59
CA VAL A 130 13.09 12.82 -7.25
C VAL A 130 13.11 11.66 -6.26
N PHE A 131 13.58 11.90 -5.04
CA PHE A 131 13.62 10.91 -3.97
C PHE A 131 12.23 10.40 -3.61
N TRP A 132 11.24 11.29 -3.47
CA TRP A 132 9.86 10.90 -3.19
C TRP A 132 9.26 10.05 -4.32
N LEU A 133 9.48 10.44 -5.58
CA LEU A 133 9.01 9.68 -6.74
C LEU A 133 9.62 8.28 -6.80
N LEU A 134 10.94 8.19 -6.58
CA LEU A 134 11.64 6.90 -6.57
C LEU A 134 11.27 6.06 -5.35
N ALA A 135 11.01 6.66 -4.19
CA ALA A 135 10.50 5.95 -3.02
C ALA A 135 9.09 5.39 -3.25
N PHE A 136 8.21 6.15 -3.91
CA PHE A 136 6.88 5.68 -4.31
C PHE A 136 6.96 4.52 -5.31
N ALA A 137 7.80 4.67 -6.35
CA ALA A 137 8.07 3.59 -7.31
C ALA A 137 8.68 2.36 -6.63
N GLY A 138 9.59 2.58 -5.67
CA GLY A 138 10.18 1.55 -4.83
C GLY A 138 9.14 0.79 -4.02
N ALA A 139 8.25 1.49 -3.31
CA ALA A 139 7.16 0.86 -2.55
C ALA A 139 6.23 0.02 -3.46
N SER A 140 5.97 0.49 -4.68
CA SER A 140 5.19 -0.23 -5.68
C SER A 140 5.94 -1.47 -6.19
N GLY A 141 7.24 -1.34 -6.47
CA GLY A 141 8.10 -2.45 -6.88
C GLY A 141 8.27 -3.51 -5.80
N GLY A 142 8.39 -3.12 -4.53
CA GLY A 142 8.44 -4.04 -3.39
C GLY A 142 7.12 -4.80 -3.21
N THR A 143 5.98 -4.09 -3.33
CA THR A 143 4.64 -4.68 -3.34
C THR A 143 4.51 -5.75 -4.43
N LEU A 144 4.97 -5.44 -5.65
CA LEU A 144 4.94 -6.36 -6.78
C LEU A 144 5.88 -7.55 -6.58
N SER A 145 7.12 -7.31 -6.13
CA SER A 145 8.12 -8.36 -5.86
C SER A 145 7.61 -9.39 -4.85
N VAL A 146 7.00 -8.94 -3.74
CA VAL A 146 6.40 -9.83 -2.72
C VAL A 146 5.21 -10.62 -3.28
N ALA A 147 4.37 -9.98 -4.11
CA ALA A 147 3.24 -10.64 -4.74
C ALA A 147 3.67 -11.69 -5.77
N MET A 148 4.73 -11.42 -6.54
CA MET A 148 5.31 -12.40 -7.48
C MET A 148 5.88 -13.61 -6.75
N GLN A 149 6.51 -13.41 -5.59
CA GLN A 149 6.99 -14.50 -4.75
C GLN A 149 5.86 -15.27 -4.03
N GLY A 150 4.60 -14.84 -4.14
CA GLY A 150 3.43 -15.52 -3.55
C GLY A 150 3.21 -15.22 -2.07
N TYR A 151 3.93 -14.25 -1.50
CA TYR A 151 3.79 -13.86 -0.10
C TYR A 151 2.69 -12.79 0.10
N PRO A 152 2.11 -12.70 1.31
CA PRO A 152 1.13 -11.66 1.65
C PRO A 152 1.76 -10.26 1.74
N VAL A 153 1.33 -9.32 0.90
CA VAL A 153 1.97 -8.00 0.73
C VAL A 153 1.88 -7.08 1.96
N TRP A 154 0.81 -7.18 2.76
CA TRP A 154 0.52 -6.21 3.85
C TRP A 154 0.66 -6.76 5.26
N LYS A 155 1.30 -7.93 5.41
CA LYS A 155 1.40 -8.60 6.71
C LYS A 155 2.72 -8.37 7.44
N SER A 156 3.79 -8.03 6.72
CA SER A 156 5.12 -7.86 7.32
C SER A 156 5.30 -6.47 7.96
N PRO A 157 6.08 -6.37 9.06
CA PRO A 157 6.48 -5.08 9.61
C PRO A 157 7.24 -4.20 8.59
N HIS A 158 7.98 -4.82 7.67
CA HIS A 158 8.65 -4.09 6.57
C HIS A 158 7.64 -3.42 5.64
N ALA A 159 6.57 -4.09 5.23
CA ALA A 159 5.55 -3.51 4.37
C ALA A 159 4.78 -2.37 5.05
N LEU A 160 4.43 -2.53 6.33
CA LEU A 160 3.74 -1.49 7.10
C LEU A 160 4.63 -0.27 7.35
N SER A 161 5.92 -0.49 7.64
CA SER A 161 6.88 0.62 7.77
C SER A 161 7.11 1.35 6.45
N ALA A 162 7.06 0.66 5.30
CA ALA A 162 7.12 1.28 3.98
C ALA A 162 5.99 2.31 3.78
N LEU A 163 4.76 1.91 4.14
CA LEU A 163 3.59 2.78 4.07
C LEU A 163 3.75 3.98 5.01
N ALA A 164 4.22 3.77 6.23
CA ALA A 164 4.45 4.85 7.19
C ALA A 164 5.51 5.86 6.68
N VAL A 165 6.61 5.37 6.09
CA VAL A 165 7.62 6.23 5.47
C VAL A 165 7.03 7.03 4.32
N LEU A 166 6.32 6.37 3.39
CA LEU A 166 5.76 7.04 2.22
C LEU A 166 4.74 8.11 2.60
N LEU A 167 3.87 7.83 3.58
CA LEU A 167 2.95 8.82 4.15
C LEU A 167 3.70 9.97 4.82
N GLY A 168 4.76 9.66 5.58
CA GLY A 168 5.62 10.66 6.22
C GLY A 168 6.32 11.58 5.20
N LEU A 169 6.90 11.02 4.15
CA LEU A 169 7.52 11.78 3.07
C LEU A 169 6.48 12.65 2.33
N THR A 170 5.29 12.10 2.08
CA THR A 170 4.19 12.82 1.42
C THR A 170 3.70 13.99 2.28
N ALA A 171 3.48 13.77 3.58
CA ALA A 171 3.13 14.83 4.52
C ALA A 171 4.23 15.90 4.58
N ASN A 172 5.49 15.49 4.60
CA ASN A 172 6.62 16.42 4.62
C ASN A 172 6.73 17.26 3.33
N ALA A 173 6.49 16.64 2.18
CA ALA A 173 6.41 17.31 0.88
C ALA A 173 5.22 18.29 0.82
N TRP A 174 4.07 17.89 1.35
CA TRP A 174 2.87 18.73 1.42
C TRP A 174 3.10 20.00 2.24
N ILE A 175 3.80 19.90 3.38
CA ILE A 175 4.17 21.08 4.18
C ILE A 175 5.00 22.07 3.35
N ALA A 176 5.97 21.58 2.58
CA ALA A 176 6.79 22.43 1.71
C ALA A 176 5.97 23.03 0.56
N PHE A 177 5.11 22.22 -0.06
CA PHE A 177 4.22 22.64 -1.16
C PHE A 177 3.25 23.75 -0.74
N SER A 178 2.73 23.70 0.49
CA SER A 178 1.87 24.75 1.05
C SER A 178 2.58 26.08 1.35
N GLY A 179 3.87 26.22 1.01
CA GLY A 179 4.66 27.42 1.31
C GLY A 179 5.00 27.59 2.80
N PHE A 180 4.84 26.53 3.59
CA PHE A 180 5.00 26.48 5.05
C PHE A 180 3.99 27.33 5.85
N GLY A 181 2.98 27.92 5.20
CA GLY A 181 1.95 28.74 5.85
C GLY A 181 1.89 30.19 5.37
N ASN A 182 0.76 30.85 5.69
CA ASN A 182 0.38 32.14 5.10
C ASN A 182 0.92 33.36 5.86
N THR A 183 1.27 33.20 7.14
CA THR A 183 1.79 34.30 7.98
C THR A 183 3.27 34.11 8.30
N PRO A 184 4.02 35.16 8.66
CA PRO A 184 5.44 35.02 9.03
C PRO A 184 5.66 34.02 10.18
N ALA A 185 4.82 34.05 11.22
CA ALA A 185 4.92 33.14 12.36
C ALA A 185 4.64 31.68 11.98
N THR A 186 3.55 31.43 11.23
CA THR A 186 3.20 30.08 10.76
C THR A 186 4.25 29.52 9.82
N ARG A 187 4.81 30.34 8.92
CA ARG A 187 5.90 29.97 8.00
C ARG A 187 7.15 29.52 8.72
N GLN A 188 7.54 30.21 9.80
CA GLN A 188 8.69 29.78 10.60
C GLN A 188 8.44 28.44 11.28
N ASN A 189 7.25 28.23 11.83
CA ASN A 189 6.88 26.96 12.43
C ASN A 189 6.80 25.83 11.41
N GLY A 190 6.18 26.05 10.24
CA GLY A 190 6.10 25.06 9.16
C GLY A 190 7.49 24.60 8.70
N ARG A 191 8.46 25.53 8.59
CA ARG A 191 9.86 25.18 8.27
C ARG A 191 10.55 24.36 9.38
N LYS A 192 10.21 24.58 10.65
CA LYS A 192 10.71 23.76 11.77
C LYS A 192 10.10 22.36 11.71
N VAL A 193 8.77 22.26 11.57
CA VAL A 193 8.06 20.99 11.46
C VAL A 193 8.60 20.17 10.29
N HIS A 194 8.73 20.78 9.10
CA HIS A 194 9.28 20.10 7.92
C HIS A 194 10.69 19.51 8.17
N ALA A 195 11.57 20.27 8.82
CA ALA A 195 12.94 19.81 9.08
C ALA A 195 12.98 18.62 10.05
N TYR A 196 12.23 18.70 11.16
CA TYR A 196 12.22 17.63 12.17
C TYR A 196 11.40 16.42 11.74
N LEU A 197 10.25 16.62 11.09
CA LEU A 197 9.46 15.55 10.49
C LEU A 197 10.28 14.82 9.42
N GLY A 198 10.92 15.56 8.51
CA GLY A 198 11.80 14.97 7.50
C GLY A 198 12.90 14.12 8.12
N THR A 199 13.54 14.60 9.19
CA THR A 199 14.58 13.84 9.91
C THR A 199 14.03 12.58 10.57
N ALA A 200 12.86 12.66 11.22
CA ALA A 200 12.21 11.50 11.80
C ALA A 200 11.83 10.45 10.73
N VAL A 201 11.34 10.90 9.57
CA VAL A 201 11.01 10.01 8.45
C VAL A 201 12.27 9.36 7.86
N MET A 202 13.38 10.09 7.76
CA MET A 202 14.66 9.50 7.33
C MET A 202 15.16 8.44 8.33
N ALA A 203 15.01 8.66 9.63
CA ALA A 203 15.34 7.65 10.64
C ALA A 203 14.42 6.42 10.53
N LEU A 204 13.12 6.62 10.33
CA LEU A 204 12.16 5.53 10.09
C LEU A 204 12.50 4.76 8.81
N LEU A 205 12.99 5.43 7.77
CA LEU A 205 13.42 4.79 6.54
C LEU A 205 14.62 3.85 6.77
N LEU A 206 15.56 4.19 7.66
CA LEU A 206 16.64 3.28 8.06
C LEU A 206 16.11 2.06 8.81
N VAL A 207 15.12 2.24 9.69
CA VAL A 207 14.43 1.12 10.36
C VAL A 207 13.73 0.23 9.33
N HIS A 208 13.03 0.82 8.37
CA HIS A 208 12.40 0.11 7.26
C HIS A 208 13.43 -0.70 6.44
N SER A 209 14.60 -0.13 6.13
CA SER A 209 15.71 -0.83 5.46
C SER A 209 16.22 -2.00 6.29
N ALA A 210 16.39 -1.84 7.60
CA ALA A 210 16.82 -2.93 8.49
C ALA A 210 15.81 -4.08 8.53
N LEU A 211 14.50 -3.75 8.58
CA LEU A 211 13.43 -4.75 8.48
C LEU A 211 13.46 -5.47 7.13
N GLY A 212 13.75 -4.77 6.04
CA GLY A 212 13.89 -5.38 4.71
C GLY A 212 15.07 -6.35 4.67
N PHE A 213 16.21 -5.95 5.23
CA PHE A 213 17.39 -6.81 5.32
C PHE A 213 17.12 -8.09 6.14
N SER A 214 16.39 -8.00 7.25
CA SER A 214 16.03 -9.19 8.04
C SER A 214 15.18 -10.22 7.28
N ILE A 215 14.37 -9.78 6.32
CA ILE A 215 13.55 -10.69 5.50
C ILE A 215 14.41 -11.42 4.48
N LEU A 216 15.49 -10.80 3.99
CA LEU A 216 16.38 -11.42 2.98
C LEU A 216 17.24 -12.55 3.53
N GLN A 217 17.42 -12.61 4.85
CA GLN A 217 18.23 -13.64 5.51
C GLN A 217 17.52 -14.98 5.64
N HIS A 218 16.24 -15.06 5.24
CA HIS A 218 15.39 -16.24 5.28
C HIS A 218 14.91 -16.63 3.87
#